data_AF-A0A258YUG3-F1
#
_entry.id   AF-A0A258YUG3-F1
#
_cell.length_a   1.000
_cell.length_b   1.000
_cell.length_c   1.000
_cell.angle_alpha   90.00
_cell.angle_beta   90.00
_cell.angle_gamma   90.00
#
_symmetry.space_group_name_H-M   'P 1'
#
loop_
_entity.id
_entity.type
_entity.pdbx_description
1 polymer ?
#
loop_
_entity_poly.entity_id
_entity_poly.type
_entity_poly.pdbx_seq_one_letter_code
_entity_poly.pdbx_strand_id
1 'polypeptide(L)'
;MLAVLLGALALAGCASPGLTEGRKLIGSGDTEAGLARLQAGLAEEPDNLELRIYYHTQRERQASQWLQQAQQAIGRGDFDAARVTLNKVLAAHPENPRAATLLASLETEVANQGLLKDAQAALTQNDPKLAADKAQQVLTQSPGHAGAVDMQRKVQMVRAQEENAPKELGASAQKIVTLEFRDTPLRNVFDMISRQSSINFIFDKDVRLDTRATLFARNTTVADAISMLLATGQLSKKVMSPTTLLIYPDTPAKQKQYQELTVKSFYLGNADAKSTMAMLRVLIKTRDMYVDERLNQLVIRDTPDAIRLAEKIIATQDLAEPEVMLAVEVLEIKRGRLMDIG
;
A
#
# COMPACT_ATOMS: atom_id res chain seq x y z
N MET A 1 13.17 70.33 -67.78
CA MET A 1 12.47 70.75 -66.55
C MET A 1 11.43 69.68 -66.20
N LEU A 2 11.71 68.37 -66.23
CA LEU A 2 12.54 67.56 -65.32
C LEU A 2 12.52 68.06 -63.86
N ALA A 3 12.01 67.21 -62.95
CA ALA A 3 12.14 67.26 -61.48
C ALA A 3 10.90 67.57 -60.61
N VAL A 4 9.66 67.19 -60.98
CA VAL A 4 8.52 67.25 -60.00
C VAL A 4 7.64 65.98 -59.93
N LEU A 5 7.81 64.98 -60.80
CA LEU A 5 6.90 63.82 -60.83
C LEU A 5 7.44 62.52 -60.18
N LEU A 6 8.21 62.63 -59.09
CA LEU A 6 8.80 61.45 -58.40
C LEU A 6 8.63 61.46 -56.87
N GLY A 7 7.56 62.09 -56.35
CA GLY A 7 7.39 62.37 -54.92
C GLY A 7 6.10 61.86 -54.27
N ALA A 8 5.45 60.82 -54.79
CA ALA A 8 4.12 60.39 -54.29
C ALA A 8 3.96 58.88 -54.01
N LEU A 9 5.05 58.10 -53.90
CA LEU A 9 4.97 56.62 -53.75
C LEU A 9 5.58 56.04 -52.47
N ALA A 10 5.89 56.84 -51.45
CA ALA A 10 6.57 56.36 -50.24
C ALA A 10 5.85 56.68 -48.91
N LEU A 11 4.52 56.77 -48.90
CA LEU A 11 3.71 56.91 -47.68
C LEU A 11 2.52 55.93 -47.64
N ALA A 12 2.65 54.76 -48.28
CA ALA A 12 1.86 53.61 -47.84
C ALA A 12 2.48 53.17 -46.52
N GLY A 13 1.92 53.63 -45.39
CA GLY A 13 2.26 53.07 -44.08
C GLY A 13 2.19 51.56 -44.18
N CYS A 14 3.23 50.87 -43.71
CA CYS A 14 3.37 49.42 -43.75
C CYS A 14 2.25 48.75 -42.94
N ALA A 15 1.05 48.69 -43.51
CA ALA A 15 -0.06 47.94 -42.96
C ALA A 15 0.22 46.48 -43.26
N SER A 16 0.88 45.79 -42.33
CA SER A 16 1.08 44.35 -42.42
C SER A 16 -0.29 43.66 -42.43
N PRO A 17 -0.68 42.99 -43.53
CA PRO A 17 -1.96 42.29 -43.61
C PRO A 17 -2.02 41.18 -42.56
N GLY A 18 -0.90 40.47 -42.32
CA GLY A 18 -0.80 39.43 -41.32
C GLY A 18 -1.02 39.93 -39.90
N LEU A 19 -0.49 41.11 -39.55
CA LEU A 19 -0.73 41.73 -38.25
C LEU A 19 -2.20 42.13 -38.07
N THR A 20 -2.81 42.71 -39.11
CA THR A 20 -4.19 43.21 -39.05
C THR A 20 -5.21 42.07 -38.95
N GLU A 21 -5.05 41.04 -39.77
CA GLU A 21 -5.91 39.85 -39.76
C GLU A 21 -5.74 39.05 -38.47
N GLY A 22 -4.49 38.88 -38.01
CA GLY A 22 -4.20 38.21 -36.74
C GLY A 22 -4.83 38.92 -35.54
N ARG A 23 -4.74 40.26 -35.47
CA ARG A 23 -5.41 41.08 -34.44
C ARG A 23 -6.92 40.90 -34.47
N LYS A 24 -7.53 40.85 -35.66
CA LYS A 24 -8.97 40.68 -35.83
C LYS A 24 -9.43 39.31 -35.33
N LEU A 25 -8.72 38.24 -35.69
CA LEU A 25 -9.02 36.87 -35.25
C LEU A 25 -8.93 36.74 -33.73
N ILE A 26 -7.84 37.22 -33.13
CA ILE A 26 -7.67 37.24 -31.66
C ILE A 26 -8.77 38.08 -30.99
N GLY A 27 -9.09 39.25 -31.54
CA GLY A 27 -10.16 40.11 -31.04
C GLY A 27 -11.56 39.48 -31.11
N SER A 28 -11.76 38.54 -32.04
CA SER A 28 -13.01 37.77 -32.17
C SER A 28 -13.09 36.53 -31.26
N GLY A 29 -12.03 36.24 -30.49
CA GLY A 29 -11.95 35.08 -29.60
C GLY A 29 -11.31 33.83 -30.22
N ASP A 30 -11.00 33.85 -31.51
CA ASP A 30 -10.29 32.76 -32.20
C ASP A 30 -8.77 32.97 -32.10
N THR A 31 -8.25 32.80 -30.89
CA THR A 31 -6.83 33.05 -30.59
C THR A 31 -5.91 32.06 -31.31
N GLU A 32 -6.32 30.80 -31.49
CA GLU A 32 -5.51 29.79 -32.18
C GLU A 32 -5.36 30.12 -33.67
N ALA A 33 -6.46 30.42 -34.37
CA ALA A 33 -6.37 30.84 -35.78
C ALA A 33 -5.63 32.17 -35.93
N GLY A 34 -5.81 33.09 -34.98
CA GLY A 34 -5.09 34.36 -34.95
C GLY A 34 -3.58 34.18 -34.81
N LEU A 35 -3.11 33.30 -33.91
CA LEU A 35 -1.69 32.99 -33.76
C LEU A 35 -1.11 32.31 -35.01
N ALA A 36 -1.84 31.37 -35.62
CA ALA A 36 -1.43 30.74 -36.86
C ALA A 36 -1.27 31.76 -38.01
N ARG A 37 -2.19 32.73 -38.10
CA ARG A 37 -2.10 33.80 -39.10
C ARG A 37 -0.91 34.74 -38.86
N LEU A 38 -0.65 35.11 -37.60
CA LEU A 38 0.51 35.92 -37.23
C LEU A 38 1.83 35.18 -37.53
N GLN A 39 1.89 33.88 -37.27
CA GLN A 39 3.04 33.04 -37.60
C GLN A 39 3.29 32.98 -39.12
N ALA A 40 2.23 32.82 -39.92
CA ALA A 40 2.33 32.89 -41.38
C ALA A 40 2.83 34.27 -41.83
N GLY A 41 2.32 35.35 -41.22
CA GLY A 41 2.78 36.71 -41.50
C GLY A 41 4.26 36.93 -41.16
N LEU A 42 4.80 36.28 -40.14
CA LEU A 42 6.23 36.35 -39.81
C LEU A 42 7.12 35.64 -40.83
N ALA A 43 6.60 34.64 -41.52
CA ALA A 43 7.29 34.01 -42.64
C ALA A 43 7.30 34.92 -43.89
N GLU A 44 6.25 35.72 -44.07
CA GLU A 44 6.11 36.69 -45.16
C GLU A 44 6.93 37.97 -44.90
N GLU A 45 6.95 38.47 -43.66
CA GLU A 45 7.60 39.72 -43.24
C GLU A 45 8.57 39.50 -42.04
N PRO A 46 9.74 38.88 -42.22
CA PRO A 46 10.63 38.53 -41.11
C PRO A 46 11.15 39.75 -40.33
N ASP A 47 11.36 40.89 -40.98
CA ASP A 47 11.93 42.10 -40.38
C ASP A 47 10.89 42.99 -39.69
N ASN A 48 9.61 42.61 -39.72
CA ASN A 48 8.54 43.38 -39.08
C ASN A 48 8.57 43.19 -37.55
N LEU A 49 9.22 44.13 -36.87
CA LEU A 49 9.39 44.11 -35.40
C LEU A 49 8.05 44.17 -34.65
N GLU A 50 7.07 44.93 -35.13
CA GLU A 50 5.76 45.04 -34.48
C GLU A 50 5.01 43.72 -34.53
N LEU A 51 5.01 43.06 -35.69
CA LEU A 51 4.41 41.73 -35.87
C LEU A 51 5.08 40.69 -34.98
N ARG A 52 6.42 40.72 -34.91
CA ARG A 52 7.20 39.80 -34.07
C ARG A 52 6.88 39.97 -32.59
N ILE A 53 6.90 41.21 -32.09
CA ILE A 53 6.56 41.51 -30.69
C ILE A 53 5.13 41.06 -30.40
N TYR A 54 4.18 41.39 -31.27
CA TYR A 54 2.77 41.03 -31.06
C TYR A 54 2.56 39.51 -31.05
N TYR A 55 3.13 38.77 -32.01
CA TYR A 55 3.07 37.32 -32.06
C TYR A 55 3.60 36.67 -30.78
N HIS A 56 4.83 37.00 -30.36
CA HIS A 56 5.42 36.40 -29.16
C HIS A 56 4.63 36.76 -27.89
N THR A 57 4.12 37.99 -27.79
CA THR A 57 3.29 38.41 -26.65
C THR A 57 1.99 37.60 -26.56
N GLN A 58 1.29 37.43 -27.70
CA GLN A 58 0.04 36.67 -27.71
C GLN A 58 0.29 35.17 -27.50
N ARG A 59 1.35 34.62 -28.09
CA ARG A 59 1.76 33.23 -27.89
C ARG A 59 2.06 32.92 -26.43
N GLU A 60 2.79 33.81 -25.74
CA GLU A 60 3.13 33.65 -24.32
C GLU A 60 1.89 33.74 -23.42
N ARG A 61 0.95 34.65 -23.75
CA ARG A 61 -0.33 34.76 -23.03
C ARG A 61 -1.16 33.50 -23.17
N GLN A 62 -1.27 32.95 -24.38
CA GLN A 62 -2.02 31.72 -24.63
C GLN A 62 -1.36 30.51 -23.95
N ALA A 63 -0.04 30.39 -24.07
CA ALA A 63 0.73 29.34 -23.40
C ALA A 63 0.54 29.39 -21.88
N SER A 64 0.58 30.57 -21.26
CA SER A 64 0.35 30.76 -19.83
C SER A 64 -1.05 30.29 -19.40
N GLN A 65 -2.09 30.57 -20.20
CA GLN A 65 -3.45 30.11 -19.91
C GLN A 65 -3.57 28.58 -19.97
N TRP A 66 -3.02 27.95 -21.01
CA TRP A 66 -3.00 26.49 -21.11
C TRP A 66 -2.16 25.85 -19.99
N LEU A 67 -1.03 26.45 -19.60
CA LEU A 67 -0.23 25.97 -18.48
C LEU A 67 -1.02 26.00 -17.15
N GLN A 68 -1.83 27.03 -16.93
CA GLN A 68 -2.73 27.09 -15.77
C GLN A 68 -3.81 26.00 -15.84
N GLN A 69 -4.42 25.79 -17.00
CA GLN A 69 -5.42 24.73 -17.20
C GLN A 69 -4.81 23.33 -16.98
N ALA A 70 -3.61 23.08 -17.48
CA ALA A 70 -2.89 21.82 -17.27
C ALA A 70 -2.60 21.59 -15.78
N GLN A 71 -2.15 22.61 -15.05
CA GLN A 71 -1.91 22.50 -13.59
C GLN A 71 -3.21 22.23 -12.82
N GLN A 72 -4.33 22.85 -13.21
CA GLN A 72 -5.64 22.54 -12.62
C GLN A 72 -6.08 21.10 -12.91
N ALA A 73 -5.82 20.58 -14.11
CA ALA A 73 -6.08 19.19 -14.44
C ALA A 73 -5.23 18.22 -13.59
N ILE A 74 -3.93 18.50 -13.44
CA ILE A 74 -3.02 17.75 -12.55
C ILE A 74 -3.53 17.76 -11.10
N GLY A 75 -3.92 18.93 -10.58
CA GLY A 75 -4.44 19.04 -9.21
C GLY A 75 -5.74 18.27 -8.97
N ARG A 76 -6.50 17.97 -10.02
CA ARG A 76 -7.71 17.12 -9.97
C ARG A 76 -7.42 15.64 -10.23
N GLY A 77 -6.18 15.27 -10.56
CA GLY A 77 -5.80 13.92 -10.96
C GLY A 77 -6.22 13.55 -12.40
N ASP A 78 -6.65 14.52 -13.20
CA ASP A 78 -7.00 14.31 -14.62
C ASP A 78 -5.74 14.46 -15.50
N PHE A 79 -4.92 13.40 -15.48
CA PHE A 79 -3.64 13.40 -16.18
C PHE A 79 -3.78 13.38 -17.70
N ASP A 80 -4.86 12.81 -18.24
CA ASP A 80 -5.10 12.78 -19.69
C ASP A 80 -5.42 14.18 -20.21
N ALA A 81 -6.31 14.93 -19.54
CA ALA A 81 -6.57 16.31 -19.92
C ALA A 81 -5.33 17.20 -19.77
N ALA A 82 -4.53 16.98 -18.71
CA ALA A 82 -3.27 17.68 -18.52
C ALA A 82 -2.28 17.41 -19.66
N ARG A 83 -2.11 16.15 -20.07
CA ARG A 83 -1.25 15.72 -21.17
C ARG A 83 -1.66 16.40 -22.48
N VAL A 84 -2.94 16.37 -22.82
CA VAL A 84 -3.47 17.02 -24.03
C VAL A 84 -3.16 18.52 -24.01
N THR A 85 -3.38 19.18 -22.88
CA THR A 85 -3.16 20.62 -22.73
C THR A 85 -1.68 21.00 -22.81
N LEU A 86 -0.79 20.23 -22.18
CA LEU A 86 0.66 20.45 -22.25
C LEU A 86 1.21 20.25 -23.66
N ASN A 87 0.70 19.25 -24.39
CA ASN A 87 1.07 19.03 -25.79
C ASN A 87 0.61 20.19 -26.69
N LYS A 88 -0.54 20.82 -26.42
CA LYS A 88 -0.95 22.06 -27.11
C LYS A 88 0.04 23.21 -26.88
N VAL A 89 0.53 23.38 -25.65
CA VAL A 89 1.56 24.37 -25.34
C VAL A 89 2.83 24.10 -26.14
N LEU A 90 3.29 22.85 -26.18
CA LEU A 90 4.51 22.46 -26.90
C LEU A 90 4.35 22.53 -28.42
N ALA A 91 3.14 22.34 -28.95
CA ALA A 91 2.86 22.53 -30.37
C ALA A 91 2.96 24.01 -30.78
N ALA A 92 2.47 24.92 -29.93
CA ALA A 92 2.54 26.36 -30.19
C ALA A 92 3.90 26.99 -29.81
N HIS A 93 4.56 26.45 -28.78
CA HIS A 93 5.81 26.96 -28.21
C HIS A 93 6.75 25.80 -27.83
N PRO A 94 7.39 25.14 -28.82
CA PRO A 94 8.25 23.96 -28.61
C PRO A 94 9.36 24.20 -27.58
N GLU A 95 9.89 25.41 -27.53
CA GLU A 95 10.96 25.83 -26.63
C GLU A 95 10.48 26.23 -25.22
N ASN A 96 9.22 25.93 -24.84
CA ASN A 96 8.70 26.27 -23.52
C ASN A 96 9.26 25.31 -22.45
N PRO A 97 10.20 25.74 -21.58
CA PRO A 97 10.84 24.83 -20.63
C PRO A 97 9.84 24.31 -19.59
N ARG A 98 8.86 25.14 -19.20
CA ARG A 98 7.87 24.80 -18.17
C ARG A 98 6.92 23.71 -18.65
N ALA A 99 6.46 23.78 -19.89
CA ALA A 99 5.60 22.74 -20.47
C ALA A 99 6.33 21.40 -20.59
N ALA A 100 7.59 21.42 -21.05
CA ALA A 100 8.42 20.22 -21.18
C ALA A 100 8.67 19.54 -19.82
N THR A 101 9.05 20.31 -18.79
CA THR A 101 9.25 19.77 -17.44
C THR A 101 7.96 19.20 -16.85
N LEU A 102 6.84 19.93 -16.97
CA LEU A 102 5.56 19.45 -16.45
C LEU A 102 5.10 18.17 -17.13
N LEU A 103 5.29 18.06 -18.46
CA LEU A 103 4.94 16.85 -19.20
C LEU A 103 5.81 15.66 -18.77
N ALA A 104 7.12 15.86 -18.63
CA ALA A 104 8.01 14.79 -18.16
C ALA A 104 7.66 14.29 -16.74
N SER A 105 7.34 15.20 -15.82
CA SER A 105 6.88 14.85 -14.47
C SER A 105 5.54 14.13 -14.50
N LEU A 106 4.61 14.57 -15.36
CA LEU A 106 3.30 13.93 -15.56
C LEU A 106 3.45 12.49 -16.06
N GLU A 107 4.27 12.26 -17.08
CA GLU A 107 4.49 10.91 -17.63
C GLU A 107 5.11 9.97 -16.60
N THR A 108 6.04 10.49 -15.78
CA THR A 108 6.64 9.73 -14.67
C THR A 108 5.57 9.33 -13.65
N GLU A 109 4.70 10.27 -13.27
CA GLU A 109 3.60 10.00 -12.33
C GLU A 109 2.60 8.97 -12.87
N VAL A 110 2.21 9.08 -14.14
CA VAL A 110 1.31 8.10 -14.78
C VAL A 110 1.94 6.71 -14.82
N ALA A 111 3.24 6.61 -15.15
CA ALA A 111 3.96 5.35 -15.14
C ALA A 111 4.04 4.75 -13.71
N ASN A 112 4.32 5.59 -12.71
CA ASN A 112 4.34 5.18 -11.29
C ASN A 112 2.98 4.62 -10.85
N GLN A 113 1.88 5.26 -11.23
CA GLN A 113 0.53 4.78 -10.91
C GLN A 113 0.22 3.44 -11.59
N GLY A 114 0.69 3.22 -12.81
CA GLY A 114 0.60 1.92 -13.48
C GLY A 114 1.33 0.83 -12.70
N LEU A 115 2.59 1.08 -12.30
CA LEU A 115 3.37 0.14 -11.50
C LEU A 115 2.73 -0.17 -10.14
N LEU A 116 2.12 0.83 -9.50
CA LEU A 116 1.40 0.61 -8.23
C LEU A 116 0.12 -0.21 -8.40
N LYS A 117 -0.60 -0.04 -9.52
CA LYS A 117 -1.75 -0.91 -9.86
C LYS A 117 -1.28 -2.35 -10.09
N ASP A 118 -0.19 -2.55 -10.82
CA ASP A 118 0.41 -3.88 -11.02
C ASP A 118 0.85 -4.51 -9.69
N ALA A 119 1.48 -3.72 -8.80
CA ALA A 119 1.89 -4.17 -7.47
C ALA A 119 0.68 -4.60 -6.63
N GLN A 120 -0.43 -3.84 -6.70
CA GLN A 120 -1.66 -4.18 -6.01
C GLN A 120 -2.29 -5.46 -6.57
N ALA A 121 -2.26 -5.66 -7.89
CA ALA A 121 -2.72 -6.90 -8.53
C ALA A 121 -1.86 -8.10 -8.13
N ALA A 122 -0.53 -7.95 -8.06
CA ALA A 122 0.37 -9.00 -7.60
C ALA A 122 0.08 -9.42 -6.15
N LEU A 123 -0.23 -8.48 -5.26
CA LEU A 123 -0.67 -8.81 -3.89
C LEU A 123 -1.98 -9.61 -3.89
N THR A 124 -2.96 -9.26 -4.72
CA THR A 124 -4.22 -10.03 -4.81
C THR A 124 -4.03 -11.44 -5.37
N GLN A 125 -2.93 -11.68 -6.10
CA GLN A 125 -2.55 -12.99 -6.63
C GLN A 125 -1.62 -13.77 -5.68
N ASN A 126 -1.42 -13.28 -4.45
CA ASN A 126 -0.51 -13.85 -3.45
C ASN A 126 0.96 -13.91 -3.92
N ASP A 127 1.41 -12.92 -4.70
CA ASP A 127 2.81 -12.71 -5.07
C ASP A 127 3.37 -11.43 -4.41
N PRO A 128 3.76 -11.51 -3.12
CA PRO A 128 4.34 -10.38 -2.41
C PRO A 128 5.78 -10.07 -2.87
N LYS A 129 6.40 -10.92 -3.70
CA LYS A 129 7.72 -10.64 -4.26
C LYS A 129 7.61 -9.65 -5.40
N LEU A 130 6.78 -9.97 -6.39
CA LEU A 130 6.53 -9.09 -7.52
C LEU A 130 5.99 -7.72 -7.09
N ALA A 131 5.10 -7.70 -6.10
CA ALA A 131 4.59 -6.44 -5.54
C ALA A 131 5.70 -5.56 -4.92
N ALA A 132 6.67 -6.18 -4.22
CA ALA A 132 7.81 -5.48 -3.63
C ALA A 132 8.69 -4.85 -4.72
N ASP A 133 9.00 -5.62 -5.75
CA ASP A 133 9.90 -5.21 -6.84
C ASP A 133 9.30 -4.02 -7.61
N LYS A 134 7.98 -4.06 -7.86
CA LYS A 134 7.23 -2.95 -8.50
C LYS A 134 7.22 -1.69 -7.63
N ALA A 135 6.98 -1.82 -6.33
CA ALA A 135 7.04 -0.68 -5.41
C ALA A 135 8.46 -0.09 -5.32
N GLN A 136 9.49 -0.94 -5.31
CA GLN A 136 10.88 -0.51 -5.29
C GLN A 136 11.25 0.24 -6.58
N GLN A 137 10.75 -0.21 -7.74
CA GLN A 137 10.96 0.47 -9.02
C GLN A 137 10.44 1.92 -8.99
N VAL A 138 9.24 2.13 -8.42
CA VAL A 138 8.68 3.48 -8.23
C VAL A 138 9.56 4.32 -7.30
N LEU A 139 10.06 3.75 -6.19
CA LEU A 139 10.94 4.48 -5.26
C LEU A 139 12.29 4.84 -5.86
N THR A 140 12.81 4.05 -6.80
CA THR A 140 14.04 4.39 -7.56
C THR A 140 13.80 5.58 -8.49
N GLN A 141 12.62 5.70 -9.09
CA GLN A 141 12.26 6.81 -9.98
C GLN A 141 11.80 8.06 -9.21
N SER A 142 11.15 7.89 -8.06
CA SER A 142 10.57 8.95 -7.25
C SER A 142 10.79 8.65 -5.76
N PRO A 143 11.97 9.01 -5.21
CA PRO A 143 12.26 8.82 -3.80
C PRO A 143 11.22 9.54 -2.93
N GLY A 144 10.56 8.81 -2.05
CA GLY A 144 9.52 9.35 -1.17
C GLY A 144 8.10 9.36 -1.74
N HIS A 145 7.85 8.71 -2.88
CA HIS A 145 6.49 8.54 -3.41
C HIS A 145 5.58 7.82 -2.40
N ALA A 146 4.58 8.53 -1.86
CA ALA A 146 3.73 8.06 -0.76
C ALA A 146 3.09 6.68 -1.04
N GLY A 147 2.50 6.51 -2.23
CA GLY A 147 1.86 5.25 -2.62
C GLY A 147 2.82 4.04 -2.68
N ALA A 148 4.10 4.27 -2.97
CA ALA A 148 5.09 3.20 -3.05
C ALA A 148 5.61 2.80 -1.65
N VAL A 149 5.78 3.79 -0.76
CA VAL A 149 6.09 3.56 0.66
C VAL A 149 4.97 2.76 1.33
N ASP A 150 3.71 3.14 1.09
CA ASP A 150 2.56 2.42 1.61
C ASP A 150 2.47 0.99 1.04
N MET A 151 2.78 0.82 -0.24
CA MET A 151 2.83 -0.51 -0.86
C MET A 151 3.91 -1.40 -0.23
N GLN A 152 5.12 -0.87 0.02
CA GLN A 152 6.16 -1.62 0.72
C GLN A 152 5.74 -2.05 2.12
N ARG A 153 5.04 -1.17 2.86
CA ARG A 153 4.49 -1.51 4.18
C ARG A 153 3.48 -2.66 4.08
N LYS A 154 2.54 -2.58 3.14
CA LYS A 154 1.56 -3.66 2.89
C LYS A 154 2.24 -5.00 2.57
N VAL A 155 3.24 -4.99 1.69
CA VAL A 155 4.02 -6.18 1.34
C VAL A 155 4.71 -6.77 2.57
N GLN A 156 5.33 -5.95 3.41
CA GLN A 156 5.97 -6.39 4.64
C GLN A 156 4.97 -7.02 5.62
N MET A 157 3.76 -6.46 5.73
CA MET A 157 2.70 -7.02 6.56
C MET A 157 2.26 -8.41 6.07
N VAL A 158 2.07 -8.58 4.76
CA VAL A 158 1.70 -9.89 4.17
C VAL A 158 2.81 -10.92 4.40
N ARG A 159 4.07 -10.56 4.15
CA ARG A 159 5.21 -11.46 4.40
C ARG A 159 5.34 -11.83 5.87
N ALA A 160 5.17 -10.86 6.77
CA ALA A 160 5.19 -11.12 8.20
C ALA A 160 4.03 -12.02 8.65
N GLN A 161 2.87 -11.97 7.98
CA GLN A 161 1.78 -12.90 8.23
C GLN A 161 2.11 -14.31 7.75
N GLU A 162 2.71 -14.46 6.56
CA GLU A 162 3.14 -15.77 6.04
C GLU A 162 4.25 -16.39 6.90
N GLU A 163 5.24 -15.61 7.32
CA GLU A 163 6.35 -16.09 8.17
C GLU A 163 5.90 -16.48 9.59
N ASN A 164 4.86 -15.81 10.11
CA ASN A 164 4.30 -16.09 11.44
C ASN A 164 3.08 -17.03 11.40
N ALA A 165 2.70 -17.54 10.22
CA ALA A 165 1.64 -18.54 10.12
C ALA A 165 2.08 -19.83 10.86
N PRO A 166 1.22 -20.45 11.69
CA PRO A 166 1.57 -21.70 12.35
C PRO A 166 1.95 -22.75 11.32
N LYS A 167 3.05 -23.48 11.55
CA LYS A 167 3.35 -24.70 10.80
C LYS A 167 2.31 -25.74 11.18
N GLU A 168 1.20 -25.77 10.47
CA GLU A 168 0.17 -26.79 10.66
C GLU A 168 0.58 -28.11 9.99
N LEU A 169 0.21 -29.21 10.63
CA LEU A 169 0.28 -30.53 10.00
C LEU A 169 -0.66 -30.54 8.78
N GLY A 170 -0.14 -30.96 7.63
CA GLY A 170 -0.89 -30.93 6.37
C GLY A 170 -2.08 -31.90 6.33
N ALA A 171 -2.82 -31.91 5.23
CA ALA A 171 -4.06 -32.67 5.02
C ALA A 171 -3.96 -34.18 5.37
N SER A 172 -2.77 -34.77 5.31
CA SER A 172 -2.49 -36.14 5.74
C SER A 172 -2.87 -36.43 7.20
N ALA A 173 -2.80 -35.43 8.08
CA ALA A 173 -3.15 -35.56 9.48
C ALA A 173 -4.67 -35.62 9.75
N GLN A 174 -5.49 -35.19 8.77
CA GLN A 174 -6.95 -35.24 8.87
C GLN A 174 -7.55 -36.55 8.34
N LYS A 175 -6.74 -37.46 7.78
CA LYS A 175 -7.22 -38.76 7.33
C LYS A 175 -7.80 -39.55 8.50
N ILE A 176 -8.96 -40.16 8.27
CA ILE A 176 -9.59 -41.04 9.25
C ILE A 176 -8.90 -42.39 9.20
N VAL A 177 -8.47 -42.88 10.36
CA VAL A 177 -7.81 -44.17 10.51
C VAL A 177 -8.45 -44.97 11.64
N THR A 178 -8.33 -46.30 11.54
CA THR A 178 -8.57 -47.21 12.64
C THR A 178 -7.25 -47.83 13.02
N LEU A 179 -6.85 -47.63 14.27
CA LEU A 179 -5.58 -48.03 14.84
C LEU A 179 -5.84 -48.84 16.11
N GLU A 180 -5.39 -50.08 16.12
CA GLU A 180 -5.53 -50.98 17.26
C GLU A 180 -4.15 -51.55 17.60
N PHE A 181 -3.60 -51.09 18.72
CA PHE A 181 -2.32 -51.52 19.25
C PHE A 181 -2.55 -52.07 20.65
N ARG A 182 -2.08 -53.29 20.90
CA ARG A 182 -2.06 -53.88 22.23
C ARG A 182 -0.62 -54.22 22.55
N ASP A 183 -0.12 -53.63 23.63
CA ASP A 183 1.19 -53.94 24.18
C ASP A 183 2.31 -53.88 23.11
N THR A 184 2.32 -52.83 22.30
CA THR A 184 3.23 -52.70 21.15
C THR A 184 4.33 -51.67 21.45
N PRO A 185 5.61 -51.95 21.14
CA PRO A 185 6.68 -50.97 21.30
C PRO A 185 6.39 -49.68 20.50
N LEU A 186 6.62 -48.51 21.11
CA LEU A 186 6.33 -47.21 20.51
C LEU A 186 6.95 -47.03 19.12
N ARG A 187 8.19 -47.52 18.91
CA ARG A 187 8.84 -47.50 17.59
C ARG A 187 7.93 -48.08 16.50
N ASN A 188 7.38 -49.28 16.73
CA ASN A 188 6.56 -49.98 15.74
C ASN A 188 5.22 -49.25 15.52
N VAL A 189 4.66 -48.66 16.59
CA VAL A 189 3.43 -47.86 16.51
C VAL A 189 3.65 -46.65 15.60
N PHE A 190 4.72 -45.88 15.81
CA PHE A 190 5.05 -44.73 14.97
C PHE A 190 5.36 -45.13 13.52
N ASP A 191 6.09 -46.22 13.30
CA ASP A 191 6.38 -46.72 11.94
C ASP A 191 5.10 -47.10 11.19
N MET A 192 4.12 -47.70 11.88
CA MET A 192 2.83 -48.07 11.29
C MET A 192 1.98 -46.84 10.96
N ILE A 193 1.91 -45.87 11.88
CA ILE A 193 1.24 -44.59 11.64
C ILE A 193 1.90 -43.86 10.46
N SER A 194 3.23 -43.89 10.38
CA SER A 194 3.97 -43.24 9.29
C SER A 194 3.60 -43.81 7.92
N ARG A 195 3.54 -45.14 7.81
CA ARG A 195 3.15 -45.83 6.57
C ARG A 195 1.71 -45.55 6.15
N GLN A 196 0.78 -45.45 7.11
CA GLN A 196 -0.64 -45.26 6.83
C GLN A 196 -1.00 -43.79 6.54
N SER A 197 -0.29 -42.84 7.16
CA SER A 197 -0.59 -41.40 7.07
C SER A 197 0.37 -40.60 6.19
N SER A 198 1.51 -41.17 5.77
CA SER A 198 2.59 -40.45 5.09
C SER A 198 3.18 -39.31 5.94
N ILE A 199 3.13 -39.44 7.27
CA ILE A 199 3.76 -38.52 8.22
C ILE A 199 5.06 -39.15 8.72
N ASN A 200 6.14 -38.38 8.71
CA ASN A 200 7.45 -38.78 9.21
C ASN A 200 7.63 -38.35 10.67
N PHE A 201 8.29 -39.20 11.44
CA PHE A 201 8.61 -38.93 12.85
C PHE A 201 10.12 -38.84 13.04
N ILE A 202 10.57 -37.77 13.68
CA ILE A 202 11.93 -37.63 14.21
C ILE A 202 11.83 -37.70 15.72
N PHE A 203 12.74 -38.42 16.35
CA PHE A 203 12.74 -38.60 17.80
C PHE A 203 13.91 -37.86 18.42
N ASP A 204 13.65 -37.15 19.50
CA ASP A 204 14.72 -36.67 20.36
C ASP A 204 15.45 -37.84 21.04
N LYS A 205 16.73 -37.65 21.34
CA LYS A 205 17.59 -38.68 21.93
C LYS A 205 17.10 -39.23 23.27
N ASP A 206 16.27 -38.47 24.00
CA ASP A 206 15.81 -38.82 25.34
C ASP A 206 14.43 -39.56 25.30
N VAL A 207 13.92 -39.87 24.10
CA VAL A 207 12.67 -40.63 23.91
C VAL A 207 12.90 -42.13 24.07
N ARG A 208 12.14 -42.76 24.99
CA ARG A 208 12.17 -44.21 25.23
C ARG A 208 11.25 -44.96 24.27
N LEU A 209 11.79 -45.33 23.12
CA LEU A 209 11.05 -45.99 22.02
C LEU A 209 10.70 -47.48 22.27
N ASP A 210 11.30 -48.07 23.29
CA ASP A 210 11.07 -49.43 23.78
C ASP A 210 9.81 -49.54 24.67
N THR A 211 9.32 -48.41 25.18
CA THR A 211 8.08 -48.35 25.97
C THR A 211 6.92 -48.96 25.19
N ARG A 212 6.13 -49.80 25.85
CA ARG A 212 4.99 -50.49 25.24
C ARG A 212 3.75 -49.65 25.44
N ALA A 213 3.02 -49.38 24.36
CA ALA A 213 1.79 -48.62 24.35
C ALA A 213 0.61 -49.51 23.94
N THR A 214 -0.55 -49.20 24.51
CA THR A 214 -1.84 -49.77 24.11
C THR A 214 -2.75 -48.62 23.72
N LEU A 215 -3.26 -48.65 22.49
CA LEU A 215 -4.12 -47.61 21.93
C LEU A 215 -5.19 -48.27 21.06
N PHE A 216 -6.45 -47.97 21.35
CA PHE A 216 -7.59 -48.37 20.54
C PHE A 216 -8.29 -47.11 20.05
N ALA A 217 -8.04 -46.72 18.81
CA ALA A 217 -8.63 -45.54 18.18
C ALA A 217 -9.38 -45.98 16.92
N ARG A 218 -10.72 -45.86 16.94
CA ARG A 218 -11.58 -46.18 15.78
C ARG A 218 -12.17 -44.89 15.25
N ASN A 219 -12.25 -44.78 13.92
CA ASN A 219 -12.84 -43.63 13.24
C ASN A 219 -12.29 -42.27 13.77
N THR A 220 -10.98 -42.22 13.97
CA THR A 220 -10.29 -41.07 14.57
C THR A 220 -9.33 -40.48 13.55
N THR A 221 -9.10 -39.16 13.60
CA THR A 221 -8.11 -38.53 12.72
C THR A 221 -6.71 -38.98 13.11
N VAL A 222 -5.78 -39.02 12.15
CA VAL A 222 -4.38 -39.30 12.45
C VAL A 222 -3.83 -38.32 13.49
N ALA A 223 -4.20 -37.04 13.41
CA ALA A 223 -3.79 -36.01 14.37
C ALA A 223 -4.22 -36.34 15.81
N ASP A 224 -5.46 -36.77 16.00
CA ASP A 224 -6.01 -37.14 17.31
C ASP A 224 -5.40 -38.42 17.84
N ALA A 225 -5.24 -39.45 16.99
CA ALA A 225 -4.61 -40.70 17.38
C ALA A 225 -3.14 -40.49 17.81
N ILE A 226 -2.40 -39.63 17.11
CA ILE A 226 -1.05 -39.21 17.54
C ILE A 226 -1.12 -38.50 18.89
N SER A 227 -2.06 -37.56 19.08
CA SER A 227 -2.20 -36.85 20.36
C SER A 227 -2.51 -37.79 21.53
N MET A 228 -3.37 -38.79 21.33
CA MET A 228 -3.68 -39.81 22.34
C MET A 228 -2.46 -40.68 22.69
N LEU A 229 -1.70 -41.09 21.68
CA LEU A 229 -0.47 -41.86 21.86
C LEU A 229 0.57 -41.09 22.68
N LEU A 230 0.77 -39.82 22.33
CA LEU A 230 1.73 -38.94 23.00
C LEU A 230 1.35 -38.67 24.46
N ALA A 231 0.06 -38.41 24.72
CA ALA A 231 -0.46 -38.23 26.07
C ALA A 231 -0.21 -39.46 26.96
N THR A 232 -0.37 -40.66 26.40
CA THR A 232 -0.12 -41.93 27.13
C THR A 232 1.38 -42.13 27.40
N GLY A 233 2.24 -41.69 26.48
CA GLY A 233 3.70 -41.85 26.57
C GLY A 233 4.45 -40.76 27.34
N GLN A 234 3.76 -39.76 27.90
CA GLN A 234 4.40 -38.53 28.42
C GLN A 234 5.33 -37.89 27.38
N LEU A 235 4.89 -37.89 26.13
CA LEU A 235 5.59 -37.30 25.00
C LEU A 235 4.84 -36.08 24.50
N SER A 236 5.56 -35.17 23.87
CA SER A 236 5.01 -34.02 23.19
C SER A 236 5.55 -33.97 21.77
N LYS A 237 4.94 -33.12 20.92
CA LYS A 237 5.26 -33.02 19.50
C LYS A 237 5.55 -31.58 19.09
N LYS A 238 6.45 -31.43 18.12
CA LYS A 238 6.66 -30.19 17.37
C LYS A 238 6.52 -30.47 15.88
N VAL A 239 5.74 -29.65 15.18
CA VAL A 239 5.63 -29.70 13.72
C VAL A 239 6.88 -29.06 13.11
N MET A 240 7.65 -29.80 12.30
CA MET A 240 8.76 -29.20 11.54
C MET A 240 8.36 -28.89 10.10
N SER A 241 7.48 -29.69 9.53
CA SER A 241 6.94 -29.50 8.19
C SER A 241 5.52 -30.08 8.12
N PRO A 242 4.77 -29.83 7.03
CA PRO A 242 3.42 -30.38 6.86
C PRO A 242 3.36 -31.92 6.93
N THR A 243 4.49 -32.60 6.75
CA THR A 243 4.60 -34.08 6.77
C THR A 243 5.54 -34.60 7.86
N THR A 244 6.15 -33.77 8.70
CA THR A 244 7.21 -34.23 9.63
C THR A 244 7.00 -33.68 11.04
N LEU A 245 7.03 -34.58 12.03
CA LEU A 245 6.91 -34.30 13.46
C LEU A 245 8.16 -34.68 14.24
N LEU A 246 8.58 -33.82 15.17
CA LEU A 246 9.58 -34.11 16.18
C LEU A 246 8.85 -34.52 17.44
N ILE A 247 9.15 -35.70 17.95
CA ILE A 247 8.63 -36.23 19.19
C ILE A 247 9.70 -36.11 20.26
N TYR A 248 9.33 -35.58 21.43
CA TYR A 248 10.25 -35.37 22.55
C TYR A 248 9.55 -35.64 23.90
N PRO A 249 10.29 -35.91 24.99
CA PRO A 249 9.69 -36.11 26.31
C PRO A 249 8.99 -34.84 26.82
N ASP A 250 7.80 -34.98 27.39
CA ASP A 250 7.00 -33.88 27.89
C ASP A 250 7.52 -33.37 29.25
N THR A 251 8.71 -32.77 29.22
CA THR A 251 9.39 -32.21 30.40
C THR A 251 9.55 -30.70 30.24
N PRO A 252 9.52 -29.90 31.33
CA PRO A 252 9.67 -28.45 31.23
C PRO A 252 10.94 -27.99 30.50
N ALA A 253 12.05 -28.74 30.67
CA ALA A 253 13.30 -28.47 29.99
C ALA A 253 13.19 -28.64 28.46
N LYS A 254 12.61 -29.76 28.01
CA LYS A 254 12.43 -30.06 26.58
C LYS A 254 11.34 -29.19 25.95
N GLN A 255 10.26 -28.92 26.68
CA GLN A 255 9.25 -27.95 26.26
C GLN A 255 9.91 -26.60 25.97
N LYS A 256 10.71 -26.04 26.89
CA LYS A 256 11.42 -24.77 26.66
C LYS A 256 12.44 -24.86 25.52
N GLN A 257 13.14 -25.99 25.38
CA GLN A 257 14.11 -26.20 24.31
C GLN A 257 13.47 -26.23 22.92
N TYR A 258 12.30 -26.85 22.79
CA TYR A 258 11.60 -27.02 21.52
C TYR A 258 10.50 -25.98 21.27
N GLN A 259 10.14 -25.19 22.27
CA GLN A 259 9.19 -24.09 22.14
C GLN A 259 9.59 -23.21 20.95
N GLU A 260 8.69 -23.10 19.99
CA GLU A 260 8.86 -22.15 18.89
C GLU A 260 8.50 -20.77 19.45
N LEU A 261 9.47 -19.87 19.39
CA LEU A 261 9.27 -18.47 19.72
C LEU A 261 9.32 -17.70 18.41
N THR A 262 8.23 -17.00 18.13
CA THR A 262 8.07 -16.13 16.98
C THR A 262 8.14 -14.68 17.44
N VAL A 263 8.55 -13.79 16.54
CA VAL A 263 8.55 -12.35 16.81
C VAL A 263 7.52 -11.72 15.87
N LYS A 264 6.50 -11.07 16.43
CA LYS A 264 5.49 -10.36 15.65
C LYS A 264 5.44 -8.89 16.07
N SER A 265 5.41 -8.04 15.06
CA SER A 265 5.27 -6.59 15.18
C SER A 265 3.82 -6.19 14.94
N PHE A 266 3.25 -5.43 15.86
CA PHE A 266 1.90 -4.87 15.79
C PHE A 266 1.98 -3.36 15.65
N TYR A 267 1.47 -2.84 14.55
CA TYR A 267 1.32 -1.39 14.33
C TYR A 267 -0.05 -0.97 14.84
N LEU A 268 -0.12 0.07 15.67
CA LEU A 268 -1.35 0.54 16.28
C LEU A 268 -1.75 1.89 15.67
N GLY A 269 -3.01 2.00 15.24
CA GLY A 269 -3.54 3.20 14.59
C GLY A 269 -4.24 4.17 15.56
N ASN A 270 -5.00 3.62 16.50
CA ASN A 270 -5.85 4.36 17.44
C ASN A 270 -5.41 4.15 18.90
N ALA A 271 -4.94 2.95 19.24
CA ALA A 271 -4.49 2.60 20.58
C ALA A 271 -3.03 3.01 20.83
N ASP A 272 -2.72 3.39 22.07
CA ASP A 272 -1.35 3.65 22.52
C ASP A 272 -0.59 2.34 22.79
N ALA A 273 0.65 2.25 22.30
CA ALA A 273 1.49 1.06 22.42
C ALA A 273 1.87 0.72 23.87
N LYS A 274 2.09 1.72 24.75
CA LYS A 274 2.44 1.46 26.16
C LYS A 274 1.25 0.91 26.94
N SER A 275 0.07 1.48 26.75
CA SER A 275 -1.17 1.01 27.35
C SER A 275 -1.49 -0.42 26.89
N THR A 276 -1.38 -0.67 25.59
CA THR A 276 -1.60 -1.99 24.98
C THR A 276 -0.61 -3.03 25.53
N MET A 277 0.67 -2.68 25.67
CA MET A 277 1.68 -3.55 26.29
C MET A 277 1.31 -3.90 27.75
N ALA A 278 0.88 -2.93 28.54
CA ALA A 278 0.50 -3.15 29.94
C ALA A 278 -0.68 -4.12 30.06
N MET A 279 -1.68 -3.96 29.20
CA MET A 279 -2.84 -4.86 29.13
C MET A 279 -2.43 -6.29 28.77
N LEU A 280 -1.62 -6.46 27.72
CA LEU A 280 -1.15 -7.77 27.29
C LEU A 280 -0.31 -8.46 28.36
N ARG A 281 0.51 -7.71 29.10
CA ARG A 281 1.28 -8.27 30.22
C ARG A 281 0.38 -8.93 31.28
N VAL A 282 -0.81 -8.41 31.51
CA VAL A 282 -1.79 -8.97 32.46
C VAL A 282 -2.53 -10.16 31.85
N LEU A 283 -3.02 -10.03 30.62
CA LEU A 283 -3.91 -11.02 30.00
C LEU A 283 -3.18 -12.27 29.49
N ILE A 284 -2.06 -12.08 28.78
CA ILE A 284 -1.33 -13.18 28.13
C ILE A 284 -0.05 -13.58 28.89
N LYS A 285 0.30 -12.84 29.96
CA LYS A 285 1.51 -13.06 30.80
C LYS A 285 2.83 -13.05 30.02
N THR A 286 2.83 -12.47 28.82
CA THR A 286 4.03 -12.31 27.98
C THR A 286 5.00 -11.34 28.65
N ARG A 287 6.29 -11.71 28.65
CA ARG A 287 7.37 -10.91 29.27
C ARG A 287 8.24 -10.20 28.26
N ASP A 288 8.43 -10.79 27.09
CA ASP A 288 9.33 -10.29 26.05
C ASP A 288 8.55 -9.39 25.07
N MET A 289 8.29 -8.16 25.51
CA MET A 289 7.64 -7.12 24.69
C MET A 289 8.49 -5.85 24.65
N TYR A 290 8.50 -5.19 23.50
CA TYR A 290 9.21 -3.93 23.27
C TYR A 290 8.30 -2.94 22.54
N VAL A 291 8.36 -1.67 22.92
CA VAL A 291 7.57 -0.59 22.32
C VAL A 291 8.50 0.35 21.56
N ASP A 292 8.18 0.61 20.29
CA ASP A 292 8.75 1.71 19.50
C ASP A 292 7.74 2.87 19.48
N GLU A 293 8.04 3.92 20.25
CA GLU A 293 7.19 5.11 20.38
C GLU A 293 7.13 5.94 19.10
N ARG A 294 8.17 5.91 18.26
CA ARG A 294 8.24 6.72 17.04
C ARG A 294 7.26 6.20 15.99
N LEU A 295 7.04 4.90 15.95
CA LEU A 295 6.14 4.22 15.00
C LEU A 295 4.82 3.76 15.61
N ASN A 296 4.58 4.07 16.90
CA ASN A 296 3.47 3.51 17.69
C ASN A 296 3.33 1.99 17.48
N GLN A 297 4.43 1.27 17.65
CA GLN A 297 4.54 -0.16 17.34
C GLN A 297 4.86 -0.97 18.60
N LEU A 298 4.22 -2.13 18.73
CA LEU A 298 4.49 -3.13 19.76
C LEU A 298 5.11 -4.38 19.14
N VAL A 299 6.33 -4.72 19.55
CA VAL A 299 7.03 -5.95 19.14
C VAL A 299 6.90 -6.97 20.26
N ILE A 300 6.38 -8.15 19.94
CA ILE A 300 6.15 -9.24 20.89
C ILE A 300 6.96 -10.47 20.44
N ARG A 301 7.73 -11.05 21.37
CA ARG A 301 8.35 -12.36 21.19
C ARG A 301 7.68 -13.38 22.10
N ASP A 302 6.92 -14.29 21.54
CA ASP A 302 6.26 -15.35 22.30
C ASP A 302 5.94 -16.55 21.39
N THR A 303 5.29 -17.57 21.97
CA THR A 303 4.70 -18.68 21.24
C THR A 303 3.68 -18.20 20.20
N PRO A 304 3.54 -18.90 19.05
CA PRO A 304 2.53 -18.56 18.06
C PRO A 304 1.11 -18.44 18.62
N ASP A 305 0.77 -19.26 19.61
CA ASP A 305 -0.55 -19.25 20.25
C ASP A 305 -0.79 -17.98 21.07
N ALA A 306 0.20 -17.56 21.87
CA ALA A 306 0.15 -16.31 22.60
C ALA A 306 0.08 -15.09 21.65
N ILE A 307 0.83 -15.14 20.54
CA ILE A 307 0.79 -14.08 19.52
C ILE A 307 -0.59 -13.98 18.85
N ARG A 308 -1.26 -15.10 18.53
CA ARG A 308 -2.63 -15.07 17.99
C ARG A 308 -3.64 -14.48 18.96
N LEU A 309 -3.50 -14.81 20.25
CA LEU A 309 -4.33 -14.23 21.29
C LEU A 309 -4.07 -12.71 21.42
N ALA A 310 -2.81 -12.30 21.40
CA ALA A 310 -2.41 -10.90 21.40
C ALA A 310 -3.03 -10.15 20.20
N GLU A 311 -2.95 -10.72 18.99
CA GLU A 311 -3.52 -10.16 17.77
C GLU A 311 -5.02 -9.90 17.90
N LYS A 312 -5.78 -10.86 18.45
CA LYS A 312 -7.22 -10.72 18.65
C LYS A 312 -7.56 -9.62 19.68
N ILE A 313 -6.78 -9.53 20.76
CA ILE A 313 -6.96 -8.51 21.80
C ILE A 313 -6.64 -7.13 21.22
N ILE A 314 -5.51 -7.00 20.54
CA ILE A 314 -5.07 -5.74 19.90
C ILE A 314 -6.11 -5.27 18.87
N ALA A 315 -6.58 -6.16 18.00
CA ALA A 315 -7.59 -5.80 16.98
C ALA A 315 -8.91 -5.30 17.60
N THR A 316 -9.25 -5.78 18.80
CA THR A 316 -10.45 -5.31 19.52
C THR A 316 -10.22 -3.97 20.21
N GLN A 317 -8.99 -3.70 20.64
CA GLN A 317 -8.63 -2.45 21.32
C GLN A 317 -8.34 -1.31 20.34
N ASP A 318 -7.78 -1.61 19.18
CA ASP A 318 -7.36 -0.63 18.18
C ASP A 318 -8.52 -0.13 17.28
N LEU A 319 -9.76 -0.30 17.74
CA LEU A 319 -10.96 0.26 17.13
C LEU A 319 -11.06 1.76 17.48
N ALA A 320 -11.42 2.58 16.49
CA ALA A 320 -11.65 4.00 16.72
C ALA A 320 -12.84 4.21 17.67
N GLU A 321 -12.69 5.10 18.66
CA GLU A 321 -13.78 5.47 19.55
C GLU A 321 -14.91 6.16 18.75
N PRO A 322 -16.18 5.78 18.95
CA PRO A 322 -17.30 6.47 18.32
C PRO A 322 -17.43 7.89 18.88
N GLU A 323 -17.20 8.91 18.06
CA GLU A 323 -17.46 10.30 18.44
C GLU A 323 -18.97 10.55 18.57
N VAL A 324 -19.44 10.98 19.74
CA VAL A 324 -20.84 11.34 19.98
C VAL A 324 -20.98 12.86 19.97
N MET A 325 -21.70 13.39 18.98
CA MET A 325 -22.07 14.80 18.91
C MET A 325 -23.10 15.12 20.00
N LEU A 326 -22.71 15.88 21.02
CA LEU A 326 -23.63 16.40 22.04
C LEU A 326 -24.21 17.73 21.58
N ALA A 327 -25.52 17.76 21.30
CA ALA A 327 -26.26 19.01 21.11
C ALA A 327 -26.67 19.57 22.47
N VAL A 328 -25.97 20.61 22.94
CA VAL A 328 -26.35 21.36 24.14
C VAL A 328 -27.18 22.57 23.70
N GLU A 329 -28.48 22.52 23.96
CA GLU A 329 -29.38 23.66 23.79
C GLU A 329 -29.56 24.38 25.14
N VAL A 330 -29.12 25.64 25.23
CA VAL A 330 -29.27 26.45 26.44
C VAL A 330 -30.49 27.35 26.26
N LEU A 331 -31.58 27.03 26.97
CA LEU A 331 -32.81 27.83 27.02
C LEU A 331 -32.79 28.76 28.25
N GLU A 332 -32.57 30.05 28.03
CA GLU A 332 -32.70 31.09 29.05
C GLU A 332 -34.14 31.60 29.11
N ILE A 333 -34.83 31.36 30.23
CA ILE A 333 -36.20 31.88 30.45
C ILE A 333 -36.11 33.16 31.31
N LYS A 334 -36.27 34.32 30.68
CA LYS A 334 -36.52 35.59 31.40
C LYS A 334 -38.01 35.71 31.74
N ARG A 335 -38.33 35.69 33.03
CA ARG A 335 -39.65 36.11 33.55
C ARG A 335 -39.63 37.62 33.82
N GLY A 336 -40.30 38.40 32.97
CA GLY A 336 -40.67 39.78 33.29
C GLY A 336 -42.07 39.81 33.92
N ARG A 337 -42.17 40.23 35.19
CA ARG A 337 -43.44 40.43 35.88
C ARG A 337 -43.80 41.92 35.82
N LEU A 338 -44.93 42.24 35.19
CA LEU A 338 -45.62 43.52 35.29
C LEU A 338 -46.04 43.76 36.75
N MET A 339 -45.48 44.79 37.38
CA MET A 339 -46.03 45.44 38.56
C MET A 339 -45.74 46.93 38.44
N ASP A 340 -46.74 47.68 38.02
CA ASP A 340 -47.02 49.05 38.49
C ASP A 340 -48.48 49.35 38.12
N ILE A 341 -49.36 48.79 38.95
CA ILE A 341 -50.65 49.41 39.27
C ILE A 341 -50.40 50.04 40.64
N GLY A 342 -50.32 51.37 40.68
CA GLY A 342 -50.05 52.18 41.87
C GLY A 342 -49.81 53.62 41.50
#